data_AF-A0A8C3KYC9-F1
#
_entry.id   AF-A0A8C3KYC9-F1
#
_cell.length_a   1.000
_cell.length_b   1.000
_cell.length_c   1.000
_cell.angle_alpha   90.00
_cell.angle_beta   90.00
_cell.angle_gamma   90.00
#
_symmetry.space_group_name_H-M   'P 1'
#
loop_
_entity.id
_entity.type
_entity.pdbx_description
1 polymer ?
#
loop_
_entity_poly.entity_id
_entity_poly.type
_entity_poly.pdbx_seq_one_letter_code
_entity_poly.pdbx_strand_id
1 'polypeptide(L)'
;AQSHIQQLISLYTMAQNPNMTHLKISELVVLPPLWIRCDGSDPEHTYWLGAEPLKAGNKITGISFHTVKCDADKTCFVNLEELKTAHKVKHHSSIVTTKGFAQYELISAAAMDDTTLGCESNISVDITWHTVDKILQAPPLCSAAMLNIMMESGDPRSPVYPLYRELQFLLALAEGLKTGVTEWPEPLETQPAFELVQEFLLDLKKKLDGCCVSGNKNETESIKSDTAAVDSSIKSIFSERGDLDFVEQLWCKMKSVCSYQELVECLTLVIKFLEHGEIQPWIHQGSSSLLSKLIQQSYHGKVEAVSLSGITPIQMLLEIGLDKMKKDYVSFFIGQELTTLIYLDYFVSTSVDLQEQVHRVQKLHHMLEIMVSCTVLLQFKHENLFPLTQTCLKYYKENPLNEKQVFQLPIRPALVKKFYQNDHPEMWKVDITSGHGQKEVKTTWQVSAKPPVEHMPSNNIVNGSSEERMYFVAMAECSQVHFT
;
A
#
# COMPACT_ATOMS: atom_id res chain seq x y z
N ALA A 1 -18.97 -37.90 -1.15
CA ALA A 1 -18.86 -36.52 -1.67
C ALA A 1 -18.50 -36.49 -3.15
N GLN A 2 -17.43 -37.20 -3.57
CA GLN A 2 -16.92 -37.20 -4.95
C GLN A 2 -17.95 -37.60 -6.04
N SER A 3 -18.86 -38.54 -5.74
CA SER A 3 -19.93 -38.95 -6.67
C SER A 3 -20.91 -37.82 -7.02
N HIS A 4 -21.27 -36.96 -6.05
CA HIS A 4 -22.17 -35.83 -6.29
C HIS A 4 -21.48 -34.72 -7.10
N ILE A 5 -20.18 -34.50 -6.89
CA ILE A 5 -19.40 -33.50 -7.63
C ILE A 5 -19.26 -33.90 -9.11
N GLN A 6 -18.95 -35.17 -9.38
CA GLN A 6 -18.89 -35.69 -10.74
C GLN A 6 -20.27 -35.65 -11.43
N GLN A 7 -21.36 -35.89 -10.69
CA GLN A 7 -22.72 -35.73 -11.22
C GLN A 7 -23.01 -34.28 -11.64
N LEU A 8 -22.60 -33.29 -10.84
CA LEU A 8 -22.80 -31.88 -11.19
C LEU A 8 -22.02 -31.47 -12.45
N ILE A 9 -20.76 -31.88 -12.58
CA ILE A 9 -19.97 -31.63 -13.80
C ILE A 9 -20.57 -32.33 -15.01
N SER A 10 -21.08 -33.55 -14.83
CA SER A 10 -21.76 -34.30 -15.89
C SER A 10 -23.05 -33.59 -16.33
N LEU A 11 -23.86 -33.11 -15.37
CA LEU A 11 -25.08 -32.34 -15.63
C LEU A 11 -24.77 -31.03 -16.37
N TYR A 12 -23.76 -30.29 -15.93
CA TYR A 12 -23.28 -29.09 -16.60
C TYR A 12 -22.84 -29.39 -18.04
N THR A 13 -22.10 -30.49 -18.23
CA THR A 13 -21.64 -30.93 -19.53
C THR A 13 -22.79 -31.27 -20.47
N MET A 14 -23.77 -32.03 -19.99
CA MET A 14 -24.97 -32.39 -20.76
C MET A 14 -25.81 -31.15 -21.09
N ALA A 15 -25.92 -30.20 -20.16
CA ALA A 15 -26.65 -28.96 -20.36
C ALA A 15 -26.00 -28.04 -21.41
N GLN A 16 -24.68 -28.10 -21.58
CA GLN A 16 -23.93 -27.34 -22.60
C GLN A 16 -23.70 -28.12 -23.91
N ASN A 17 -24.05 -29.41 -23.95
CA ASN A 17 -23.85 -30.25 -25.13
C ASN A 17 -24.96 -29.98 -26.17
N PRO A 18 -24.64 -29.54 -27.39
CA PRO A 18 -25.62 -29.31 -28.45
C PRO A 18 -26.26 -30.61 -28.98
N ASN A 19 -25.61 -31.76 -28.78
CA ASN A 19 -26.12 -33.07 -29.21
C ASN A 19 -27.14 -33.66 -28.22
N MET A 20 -27.35 -33.04 -27.06
CA MET A 20 -28.35 -33.48 -26.09
C MET A 20 -29.74 -32.97 -26.43
N THR A 21 -30.76 -33.80 -26.18
CA THR A 21 -32.16 -33.41 -26.38
C THR A 21 -32.62 -32.52 -25.23
N HIS A 22 -32.85 -31.24 -25.53
CA HIS A 22 -33.33 -30.26 -24.54
C HIS A 22 -34.85 -30.13 -24.59
N LEU A 23 -35.53 -30.50 -23.49
CA LEU A 23 -37.01 -30.46 -23.44
C LEU A 23 -37.58 -29.05 -23.16
N LYS A 24 -36.82 -28.17 -22.51
CA LYS A 24 -37.26 -26.83 -22.05
C LYS A 24 -36.40 -25.67 -22.57
N ILE A 25 -35.27 -25.96 -23.20
CA ILE A 25 -34.30 -24.95 -23.65
C ILE A 25 -34.40 -24.87 -25.17
N SER A 26 -34.86 -23.73 -25.68
CA SER A 26 -34.99 -23.48 -27.13
C SER A 26 -33.67 -23.02 -27.76
N GLU A 27 -32.84 -22.31 -27.01
CA GLU A 27 -31.52 -21.82 -27.46
C GLU A 27 -30.47 -22.06 -26.37
N LEU A 28 -29.34 -22.66 -26.76
CA LEU A 28 -28.20 -22.88 -25.86
C LEU A 28 -27.43 -21.57 -25.66
N VAL A 29 -27.49 -21.06 -24.43
CA VAL A 29 -26.63 -19.96 -23.99
C VAL A 29 -25.37 -20.54 -23.37
N VAL A 30 -24.22 -19.97 -23.72
CA VAL A 30 -22.96 -20.44 -23.14
C VAL A 30 -22.85 -19.98 -21.69
N LEU A 31 -22.77 -20.93 -20.79
CA LEU A 31 -22.65 -20.64 -19.36
C LEU A 31 -21.22 -20.23 -19.00
N PRO A 32 -21.04 -19.48 -17.90
CA PRO A 32 -19.72 -19.26 -17.30
C PRO A 32 -19.05 -20.58 -16.90
N PRO A 33 -17.71 -20.63 -16.78
CA PRO A 33 -16.99 -21.80 -16.27
C PRO A 33 -17.50 -22.21 -14.88
N LEU A 34 -17.73 -23.50 -14.69
CA LEU A 34 -18.14 -24.07 -13.41
C LEU A 34 -16.91 -24.56 -12.65
N TRP A 35 -16.72 -24.09 -11.41
CA TRP A 35 -15.67 -24.57 -10.52
C TRP A 35 -16.28 -25.10 -9.21
N ILE A 36 -15.89 -26.30 -8.81
CA ILE A 36 -16.42 -26.97 -7.61
C ILE A 36 -15.27 -27.26 -6.64
N ARG A 37 -15.44 -26.84 -5.39
CA ARG A 37 -14.54 -27.16 -4.28
C ARG A 37 -14.67 -28.62 -3.89
N CYS A 38 -13.53 -29.30 -3.79
CA CYS A 38 -13.42 -30.68 -3.34
C CYS A 38 -12.64 -30.74 -2.02
N ASP A 39 -12.84 -31.79 -1.23
CA ASP A 39 -12.29 -31.96 0.12
C ASP A 39 -10.94 -32.70 0.16
N GLY A 40 -10.38 -33.08 -0.99
CA GLY A 40 -9.10 -33.80 -1.08
C GLY A 40 -9.11 -35.22 -0.50
N SER A 41 -10.28 -35.78 -0.20
CA SER A 41 -10.42 -37.12 0.40
C SER A 41 -10.26 -38.26 -0.60
N ASP A 42 -10.16 -37.95 -1.89
CA ASP A 42 -9.91 -38.93 -2.94
C ASP A 42 -8.43 -39.34 -3.00
N PRO A 43 -8.11 -40.52 -3.57
CA PRO A 43 -6.72 -41.00 -3.67
C PRO A 43 -5.78 -40.08 -4.45
N GLU A 44 -6.31 -39.17 -5.27
CA GLU A 44 -5.53 -38.20 -6.03
C GLU A 44 -5.47 -36.81 -5.39
N HIS A 45 -5.99 -36.65 -4.17
CA HIS A 45 -6.00 -35.41 -3.39
C HIS A 45 -6.49 -34.19 -4.20
N THR A 46 -7.67 -34.32 -4.79
CA THR A 46 -8.30 -33.31 -5.64
C THR A 46 -9.00 -32.25 -4.80
N TYR A 47 -8.64 -30.98 -5.00
CA TYR A 47 -9.24 -29.84 -4.29
C TYR A 47 -10.13 -28.96 -5.16
N TRP A 48 -9.94 -28.99 -6.49
CA TRP A 48 -10.83 -28.31 -7.43
C TRP A 48 -11.11 -29.16 -8.67
N LEU A 49 -12.36 -29.12 -9.11
CA LEU A 49 -12.77 -29.60 -10.41
C LEU A 49 -13.47 -28.48 -11.17
N GLY A 50 -13.04 -28.24 -12.40
CA GLY A 50 -13.54 -27.20 -13.28
C GLY A 50 -14.08 -27.76 -14.59
N ALA A 51 -15.08 -27.10 -15.17
CA ALA A 51 -15.59 -27.36 -16.51
C ALA A 51 -15.82 -26.03 -17.24
N GLU A 52 -15.16 -25.84 -18.37
CA GLU A 52 -15.22 -24.63 -19.20
C GLU A 52 -15.66 -24.97 -20.64
N PRO A 53 -16.70 -24.32 -21.18
CA PRO A 53 -17.17 -24.57 -22.54
C PRO A 53 -16.24 -23.97 -23.59
N LEU A 54 -15.82 -24.79 -24.56
CA LEU A 54 -15.04 -24.39 -25.73
C LEU A 54 -15.97 -23.80 -26.79
N LYS A 55 -15.53 -22.72 -27.45
CA LYS A 55 -16.37 -21.95 -28.38
C LYS A 55 -15.70 -21.78 -29.75
N ALA A 56 -16.47 -21.95 -30.81
CA ALA A 56 -16.12 -21.47 -32.15
C ALA A 56 -17.18 -20.47 -32.62
N GLY A 57 -16.88 -19.17 -32.47
CA GLY A 57 -17.89 -18.11 -32.63
C GLY A 57 -18.99 -18.25 -31.58
N ASN A 58 -20.26 -18.26 -32.00
CA ASN A 58 -21.42 -18.43 -31.11
C ASN A 58 -21.78 -19.89 -30.81
N LYS A 59 -21.01 -20.88 -31.31
CA LYS A 59 -21.31 -22.30 -31.12
C LYS A 59 -20.38 -22.94 -30.10
N ILE A 60 -20.96 -23.76 -29.22
CA ILE A 60 -20.21 -24.59 -28.27
C ILE A 60 -19.67 -25.81 -29.04
N THR A 61 -18.36 -26.02 -28.98
CA THR A 61 -17.66 -27.09 -29.71
C THR A 61 -17.12 -28.19 -28.80
N GLY A 62 -17.18 -28.00 -27.49
CA GLY A 62 -16.67 -28.95 -26.52
C GLY A 62 -16.60 -28.38 -25.12
N ILE A 63 -15.96 -29.11 -24.21
CA ILE A 63 -15.69 -28.71 -22.83
C ILE A 63 -14.25 -29.06 -22.47
N SER A 64 -13.59 -28.12 -21.79
CA SER A 64 -12.33 -28.34 -21.09
C SER A 64 -12.61 -28.65 -19.63
N PHE A 65 -12.21 -29.84 -19.19
CA PHE A 65 -12.22 -30.22 -17.78
C PHE A 65 -10.90 -29.84 -17.14
N HIS A 66 -10.95 -29.30 -15.93
CA HIS A 66 -9.78 -28.91 -15.16
C HIS A 66 -9.79 -29.68 -13.83
N THR A 67 -8.64 -30.22 -13.45
CA THR A 67 -8.46 -30.91 -12.17
C THR A 67 -7.26 -30.30 -11.46
N VAL A 68 -7.45 -29.87 -10.21
CA VAL A 68 -6.38 -29.35 -9.36
C VAL A 68 -6.17 -30.29 -8.18
N LYS A 69 -4.98 -30.89 -8.14
CA LYS A 69 -4.51 -31.78 -7.09
C LYS A 69 -3.51 -31.04 -6.23
N CYS A 70 -3.49 -31.30 -4.92
CA CYS A 70 -2.53 -30.68 -4.02
C CYS A 70 -2.02 -31.68 -2.99
N ASP A 71 -0.71 -31.82 -2.93
CA ASP A 71 -0.02 -32.65 -1.93
C ASP A 71 0.87 -31.77 -1.05
N ALA A 72 0.98 -32.14 0.22
CA ALA A 72 1.98 -31.56 1.13
C ALA A 72 3.14 -32.55 1.21
N ASP A 73 4.27 -32.21 0.59
CA ASP A 73 5.44 -33.08 0.55
C ASP A 73 6.72 -32.31 0.91
N LYS A 74 7.65 -33.02 1.56
CA LYS A 74 8.89 -32.47 2.07
C LYS A 74 10.02 -32.48 1.02
N THR A 75 9.98 -33.34 -0.01
CA THR A 75 11.18 -33.55 -0.86
C THR A 75 10.96 -33.95 -2.33
N CYS A 76 9.74 -34.23 -2.83
CA CYS A 76 9.59 -34.68 -4.22
C CYS A 76 9.39 -33.54 -5.23
N PHE A 77 10.50 -33.02 -5.77
CA PHE A 77 10.45 -32.15 -6.94
C PHE A 77 10.43 -33.00 -8.22
N VAL A 78 9.36 -32.89 -9.00
CA VAL A 78 9.21 -33.60 -10.28
C VAL A 78 10.22 -33.06 -11.30
N ASN A 79 10.70 -33.90 -12.22
CA ASN A 79 11.55 -33.41 -13.32
C ASN A 79 10.69 -32.67 -14.36
N LEU A 80 11.14 -31.50 -14.82
CA LEU A 80 10.44 -30.73 -15.84
C LEU A 80 10.24 -31.53 -17.15
N GLU A 81 11.20 -32.36 -17.54
CA GLU A 81 11.10 -33.17 -18.76
C GLU A 81 10.06 -34.30 -18.62
N GLU A 82 9.86 -34.82 -17.41
CA GLU A 82 8.78 -35.77 -17.13
C GLU A 82 7.42 -35.09 -17.26
N LEU A 83 7.26 -33.87 -16.71
CA LEU A 83 6.04 -33.08 -16.87
C LEU A 83 5.74 -32.74 -18.33
N LYS A 84 6.76 -32.34 -19.10
CA LYS A 84 6.63 -32.09 -20.54
C LYS A 84 6.21 -33.36 -21.28
N THR A 85 6.80 -34.50 -20.94
CA THR A 85 6.48 -35.80 -21.57
C THR A 85 5.06 -36.23 -21.23
N ALA A 86 4.65 -36.14 -19.96
CA ALA A 86 3.29 -36.44 -19.52
C ALA A 86 2.26 -35.55 -20.23
N HIS A 87 2.53 -34.24 -20.34
CA HIS A 87 1.67 -33.32 -21.08
C HIS A 87 1.57 -33.69 -22.57
N LYS A 88 2.70 -34.00 -23.23
CA LYS A 88 2.72 -34.43 -24.64
C LYS A 88 1.92 -35.71 -24.87
N VAL A 89 2.05 -36.70 -23.98
CA VAL A 89 1.31 -37.96 -24.06
C VAL A 89 -0.19 -37.70 -23.86
N LYS A 90 -0.55 -36.95 -22.82
CA LYS A 90 -1.95 -36.64 -22.50
C LYS A 90 -2.67 -35.90 -23.62
N HIS A 91 -2.00 -34.93 -24.23
CA HIS A 91 -2.58 -34.04 -25.23
C HIS A 91 -2.16 -34.37 -26.67
N HIS A 92 -1.51 -35.50 -26.91
CA HIS A 92 -1.04 -35.95 -28.24
C HIS A 92 -0.31 -34.86 -29.02
N SER A 93 0.56 -34.11 -28.33
CA SER A 93 1.22 -32.91 -28.86
C SER A 93 2.70 -33.13 -29.07
N SER A 94 3.25 -32.61 -30.17
CA SER A 94 4.68 -32.72 -30.52
C SER A 94 5.51 -31.56 -29.95
N ILE A 95 4.94 -30.37 -29.89
CA ILE A 95 5.59 -29.13 -29.44
C ILE A 95 4.89 -28.62 -28.19
N VAL A 96 5.69 -28.21 -27.21
CA VAL A 96 5.23 -27.60 -25.96
C VAL A 96 6.02 -26.34 -25.70
N THR A 97 5.37 -25.35 -25.10
CA THR A 97 6.00 -24.12 -24.61
C THR A 97 5.90 -24.07 -23.09
N THR A 98 6.88 -23.44 -22.44
CA THR A 98 6.90 -23.28 -20.99
C THR A 98 6.92 -21.81 -20.60
N LYS A 99 6.15 -21.46 -19.56
CA LYS A 99 6.13 -20.14 -18.94
C LYS A 99 6.32 -20.28 -17.44
N GLY A 100 7.34 -19.62 -16.90
CA GLY A 100 7.64 -19.59 -15.48
C GLY A 100 6.97 -18.41 -14.80
N PHE A 101 6.65 -18.60 -13.52
CA PHE A 101 6.21 -17.57 -12.60
C PHE A 101 6.87 -17.82 -11.25
N ALA A 102 7.35 -16.78 -10.59
CA ALA A 102 7.82 -16.84 -9.23
C ALA A 102 7.39 -15.59 -8.47
N GLN A 103 6.90 -15.77 -7.26
CA GLN A 103 6.58 -14.71 -6.32
C GLN A 103 7.58 -14.74 -5.18
N TYR A 104 8.16 -13.58 -4.90
CA TYR A 104 9.07 -13.38 -3.78
C TYR A 104 8.50 -12.32 -2.85
N GLU A 105 8.40 -12.63 -1.58
CA GLU A 105 8.10 -11.66 -0.54
C GLU A 105 9.40 -10.91 -0.23
N LEU A 106 9.46 -9.63 -0.58
CA LEU A 106 10.64 -8.81 -0.35
C LEU A 106 10.69 -8.37 1.11
N ILE A 107 9.52 -8.07 1.67
CA ILE A 107 9.37 -7.52 3.02
C ILE A 107 8.04 -8.01 3.58
N SER A 108 8.13 -8.73 4.70
CA SER A 108 6.99 -9.16 5.50
C SER A 108 7.02 -8.46 6.85
N ALA A 109 5.89 -7.93 7.27
CA ALA A 109 5.77 -7.31 8.59
C ALA A 109 6.03 -8.28 9.76
N ALA A 110 5.83 -9.60 9.57
CA ALA A 110 6.07 -10.62 10.58
C ALA A 110 7.57 -10.95 10.81
N ALA A 111 8.47 -10.54 9.89
CA ALA A 111 9.90 -10.86 9.98
C ALA A 111 10.71 -9.82 10.78
N MET A 112 10.05 -8.83 11.38
CA MET A 112 10.67 -7.65 11.97
C MET A 112 10.16 -7.46 13.42
N ASP A 113 10.72 -8.25 14.34
CA ASP A 113 10.60 -8.24 15.81
C ASP A 113 9.21 -8.23 16.48
N ASP A 114 9.07 -9.16 17.42
CA ASP A 114 7.86 -9.76 18.00
C ASP A 114 7.09 -8.89 19.04
N THR A 115 7.11 -7.56 18.95
CA THR A 115 6.50 -6.69 20.01
C THR A 115 5.63 -5.52 19.56
N THR A 116 5.39 -5.34 18.27
CA THR A 116 4.43 -4.32 17.79
C THR A 116 3.26 -4.99 17.09
N LEU A 117 2.03 -4.55 17.42
CA LEU A 117 0.78 -5.05 16.84
C LEU A 117 0.90 -5.18 15.32
N GLY A 118 0.37 -6.28 14.79
CA GLY A 118 0.56 -6.75 13.42
C GLY A 118 0.26 -5.72 12.35
N CYS A 119 1.33 -5.07 11.88
CA CYS A 119 1.33 -4.37 10.61
C CYS A 119 1.07 -5.40 9.50
N GLU A 120 0.11 -5.18 8.60
CA GLU A 120 -0.17 -6.08 7.47
C GLU A 120 0.64 -5.71 6.21
N SER A 121 1.50 -4.70 6.28
CA SER A 121 2.29 -4.21 5.14
C SER A 121 3.10 -5.33 4.47
N ASN A 122 2.96 -5.43 3.15
CA ASN A 122 3.62 -6.43 2.34
C ASN A 122 4.12 -5.82 1.03
N ILE A 123 5.40 -6.04 0.75
CA ILE A 123 5.98 -5.78 -0.56
C ILE A 123 6.44 -7.11 -1.15
N SER A 124 5.84 -7.49 -2.28
CA SER A 124 6.18 -8.70 -3.02
C SER A 124 6.47 -8.40 -4.48
N VAL A 125 7.19 -9.28 -5.15
CA VAL A 125 7.44 -9.19 -6.59
C VAL A 125 7.02 -10.47 -7.30
N ASP A 126 6.22 -10.29 -8.34
CA ASP A 126 5.82 -11.34 -9.26
C ASP A 126 6.71 -11.27 -10.50
N ILE A 127 7.44 -12.34 -10.79
CA ILE A 127 8.35 -12.43 -11.94
C ILE A 127 7.85 -13.50 -12.89
N THR A 128 7.71 -13.16 -14.18
CA THR A 128 7.29 -14.08 -15.24
C THR A 128 8.30 -14.13 -16.37
N TRP A 129 8.54 -15.32 -16.89
CA TRP A 129 9.46 -15.53 -18.02
C TRP A 129 9.02 -16.70 -18.90
N HIS A 130 9.58 -16.76 -20.10
CA HIS A 130 9.36 -17.85 -21.04
C HIS A 130 10.56 -18.79 -21.04
N THR A 131 10.39 -19.96 -21.65
CA THR A 131 11.45 -20.98 -21.82
C THR A 131 12.08 -21.38 -20.48
N VAL A 132 11.30 -22.10 -19.69
CA VAL A 132 11.76 -22.75 -18.45
C VAL A 132 12.53 -24.02 -18.80
N ASP A 133 13.75 -24.12 -18.29
CA ASP A 133 14.69 -25.23 -18.47
C ASP A 133 14.71 -26.17 -17.26
N LYS A 134 14.55 -25.63 -16.05
CA LYS A 134 14.58 -26.42 -14.80
C LYS A 134 13.49 -25.96 -13.82
N ILE A 135 12.94 -26.91 -13.07
CA ILE A 135 12.11 -26.62 -11.91
C ILE A 135 12.92 -25.82 -10.88
N LEU A 136 12.28 -24.79 -10.29
CA LEU A 136 12.92 -23.86 -9.36
C LEU A 136 14.12 -23.11 -9.95
N GLN A 137 14.18 -22.94 -11.26
CA GLN A 137 15.19 -22.05 -11.84
C GLN A 137 14.96 -20.62 -11.37
N ALA A 138 16.07 -19.91 -11.09
CA ALA A 138 16.02 -18.49 -10.84
C ALA A 138 15.51 -17.74 -12.08
N PRO A 139 14.65 -16.72 -11.93
CA PRO A 139 14.17 -15.94 -13.05
C PRO A 139 15.34 -15.24 -13.78
N PRO A 140 15.41 -15.30 -15.13
CA PRO A 140 16.42 -14.60 -15.89
C PRO A 140 16.26 -13.07 -15.79
N LEU A 141 17.31 -12.30 -16.05
CA LEU A 141 17.24 -10.82 -15.94
C LEU A 141 16.37 -10.16 -17.03
N CYS A 142 16.08 -10.88 -18.12
CA CYS A 142 15.17 -10.44 -19.17
C CYS A 142 13.69 -10.73 -18.88
N SER A 143 13.36 -11.25 -17.69
CA SER A 143 11.99 -11.51 -17.25
C SER A 143 11.17 -10.23 -17.14
N ALA A 144 9.85 -10.37 -17.17
CA ALA A 144 8.94 -9.32 -16.75
C ALA A 144 8.72 -9.42 -15.23
N ALA A 145 8.92 -8.33 -14.50
CA ALA A 145 8.66 -8.26 -13.06
C ALA A 145 7.60 -7.20 -12.75
N MET A 146 6.69 -7.54 -11.84
CA MET A 146 5.65 -6.67 -11.31
C MET A 146 5.84 -6.59 -9.80
N LEU A 147 6.11 -5.40 -9.29
CA LEU A 147 6.15 -5.15 -7.86
C LEU A 147 4.73 -4.90 -7.35
N ASN A 148 4.33 -5.60 -6.29
CA ASN A 148 3.07 -5.43 -5.60
C ASN A 148 3.36 -4.78 -4.23
N ILE A 149 2.79 -3.61 -3.99
CA ILE A 149 3.02 -2.82 -2.78
C ILE A 149 1.70 -2.64 -2.05
N MET A 150 1.63 -3.13 -0.82
CA MET A 150 0.54 -2.90 0.12
C MET A 150 1.15 -2.37 1.42
N MET A 151 0.62 -1.26 1.92
CA MET A 151 1.20 -0.53 3.05
C MET A 151 0.08 -0.12 3.99
N GLU A 152 0.28 -0.36 5.27
CA GLU A 152 -0.56 0.14 6.36
C GLU A 152 0.07 1.43 6.90
N SER A 153 -0.78 2.37 7.33
CA SER A 153 -0.29 3.65 7.84
C SER A 153 0.12 3.57 9.30
N GLY A 154 1.19 4.30 9.65
CA GLY A 154 1.58 4.51 11.04
C GLY A 154 2.55 3.48 11.61
N ASP A 155 3.36 2.81 10.78
CA ASP A 155 4.47 1.99 11.27
C ASP A 155 5.44 2.85 12.10
N PRO A 156 5.65 2.57 13.41
CA PRO A 156 6.55 3.34 14.26
C PRO A 156 8.01 3.35 13.80
N ARG A 157 8.41 2.40 12.95
CA ARG A 157 9.77 2.31 12.37
C ARG A 157 9.91 3.16 11.11
N SER A 158 8.80 3.65 10.56
CA SER A 158 8.82 4.52 9.39
C SER A 158 9.49 5.85 9.73
N PRO A 159 10.40 6.37 8.89
CA PRO A 159 11.02 7.67 9.14
C PRO A 159 10.02 8.83 9.04
N VAL A 160 8.81 8.60 8.49
CA VAL A 160 7.73 9.59 8.46
C VAL A 160 6.70 9.41 9.59
N TYR A 161 6.96 8.53 10.56
CA TYR A 161 6.10 8.35 11.73
C TYR A 161 5.84 9.65 12.53
N PRO A 162 6.79 10.60 12.67
CA PRO A 162 6.48 11.88 13.29
C PRO A 162 5.38 12.67 12.56
N LEU A 163 5.37 12.63 11.22
CA LEU A 163 4.30 13.25 10.42
C LEU A 163 2.98 12.51 10.56
N TYR A 164 3.01 11.18 10.71
CA TYR A 164 1.83 10.38 11.01
C TYR A 164 1.21 10.79 12.35
N ARG A 165 2.03 11.04 13.37
CA ARG A 165 1.55 11.54 14.68
C ARG A 165 0.89 12.92 14.56
N GLU A 166 1.45 13.82 13.76
CA GLU A 166 0.81 15.12 13.46
C GLU A 166 -0.54 14.94 12.75
N LEU A 167 -0.64 13.97 11.84
CA LEU A 167 -1.89 13.62 11.17
C LEU A 167 -2.93 13.03 12.13
N GLN A 168 -2.52 12.16 13.05
CA GLN A 168 -3.40 11.65 14.10
C GLN A 168 -3.97 12.78 14.96
N PHE A 169 -3.16 13.80 15.27
CA PHE A 169 -3.63 14.99 15.95
C PHE A 169 -4.65 15.78 15.13
N LEU A 170 -4.43 15.98 13.82
CA LEU A 170 -5.42 16.61 12.93
C LEU A 170 -6.73 15.81 12.84
N LEU A 171 -6.66 14.48 12.77
CA LEU A 171 -7.83 13.60 12.73
C LEU A 171 -8.65 13.73 14.02
N ALA A 172 -7.99 13.76 15.18
CA ALA A 172 -8.64 13.97 16.46
C ALA A 172 -9.35 15.34 16.55
N LEU A 173 -8.72 16.41 16.04
CA LEU A 173 -9.34 17.75 15.97
C LEU A 173 -10.54 17.76 15.02
N ALA A 174 -10.44 17.10 13.87
CA ALA A 174 -11.53 17.02 12.88
C ALA A 174 -12.74 16.25 13.40
N GLU A 175 -12.52 15.13 14.10
CA GLU A 175 -13.61 14.40 14.75
C GLU A 175 -14.19 15.20 15.91
N GLY A 176 -13.35 15.90 16.68
CA GLY A 176 -13.80 16.81 17.74
C GLY A 176 -14.70 17.94 17.22
N LEU A 177 -14.44 18.50 16.03
CA LEU A 177 -15.34 19.46 15.38
C LEU A 177 -16.70 18.85 15.02
N LYS A 178 -16.74 17.56 14.69
CA LYS A 178 -17.95 16.87 14.25
C LYS A 178 -18.80 16.37 15.42
N THR A 179 -18.16 15.86 16.47
CA THR A 179 -18.83 15.26 17.64
C THR A 179 -19.00 16.24 18.80
N GLY A 180 -18.21 17.32 18.84
CA GLY A 180 -18.11 18.24 19.97
C GLY A 180 -17.24 17.71 21.12
N VAL A 181 -16.63 16.53 20.98
CA VAL A 181 -15.75 15.92 21.98
C VAL A 181 -14.41 15.58 21.32
N THR A 182 -13.35 16.26 21.76
CA THR A 182 -11.98 16.02 21.28
C THR A 182 -11.27 15.03 22.19
N GLU A 183 -10.84 13.91 21.62
CA GLU A 183 -9.91 12.99 22.26
C GLU A 183 -8.48 13.50 22.03
N TRP A 184 -7.83 13.99 23.07
CA TRP A 184 -6.48 14.57 22.95
C TRP A 184 -5.43 13.46 22.88
N PRO A 185 -4.62 13.39 21.81
CA PRO A 185 -3.55 12.41 21.70
C PRO A 185 -2.48 12.59 22.77
N GLU A 186 -1.73 11.53 23.05
CA GLU A 186 -0.63 11.58 24.00
C GLU A 186 0.46 12.58 23.55
N PRO A 187 0.86 13.53 24.43
CA PRO A 187 1.85 14.54 24.09
C PRO A 187 3.22 13.91 23.86
N LEU A 188 3.89 14.33 22.79
CA LEU A 188 5.26 13.91 22.46
C LEU A 188 6.30 14.75 23.20
N GLU A 189 5.95 16.00 23.53
CA GLU A 189 6.85 16.93 24.21
C GLU A 189 6.62 16.90 25.72
N THR A 190 7.71 17.01 26.48
CA THR A 190 7.66 17.05 27.95
C THR A 190 7.25 18.42 28.48
N GLN A 191 7.37 19.47 27.66
CA GLN A 191 6.98 20.84 28.01
C GLN A 191 5.54 21.13 27.59
N PRO A 192 4.75 21.83 28.44
CA PRO A 192 3.40 22.28 28.08
C PRO A 192 3.40 23.19 26.85
N ALA A 193 2.36 23.06 26.01
CA ALA A 193 2.24 23.86 24.78
C ALA A 193 2.18 25.35 25.08
N PHE A 194 1.56 25.74 26.21
CA PHE A 194 1.48 27.13 26.63
C PHE A 194 2.86 27.77 26.85
N GLU A 195 3.80 27.06 27.48
CA GLU A 195 5.15 27.55 27.73
C GLU A 195 5.91 27.75 26.42
N LEU A 196 5.79 26.78 25.50
CA LEU A 196 6.40 26.84 24.17
C LEU A 196 5.89 28.02 23.34
N VAL A 197 4.57 28.27 23.38
CA VAL A 197 3.95 29.41 22.69
C VAL A 197 4.38 30.73 23.33
N GLN A 198 4.42 30.79 24.65
CA GLN A 198 4.83 32.00 25.37
C GLN A 198 6.29 32.35 25.07
N GLU A 199 7.20 31.38 25.12
CA GLU A 199 8.61 31.59 24.79
C GLU A 199 8.77 32.07 23.35
N PHE A 200 8.07 31.43 22.41
CA PHE A 200 8.09 31.80 20.99
C PHE A 200 7.64 33.25 20.75
N LEU A 201 6.53 33.66 21.36
CA LEU A 201 6.01 35.03 21.22
C LEU A 201 6.95 36.07 21.84
N LEU A 202 7.57 35.76 22.99
CA LEU A 202 8.54 36.64 23.64
C LEU A 202 9.83 36.79 22.83
N ASP A 203 10.30 35.72 22.18
CA ASP A 203 11.45 35.78 21.28
C ASP A 203 11.17 36.67 20.06
N LEU A 204 9.98 36.55 19.46
CA LEU A 204 9.55 37.42 18.37
C LEU A 204 9.46 38.88 18.80
N LYS A 205 8.91 39.16 19.99
CA LYS A 205 8.87 40.51 20.56
C LYS A 205 10.28 41.09 20.74
N LYS A 206 11.22 40.32 21.30
CA LYS A 206 12.62 40.75 21.46
C LYS A 206 13.30 41.08 20.13
N LYS A 207 13.02 40.28 19.09
CA LYS A 207 13.51 40.53 17.73
C LYS A 207 12.94 41.81 17.14
N LEU A 208 11.66 42.10 17.40
CA LEU A 208 11.01 43.35 16.98
C LEU A 208 11.57 44.58 17.72
N ASP A 209 11.81 44.44 19.03
CA ASP A 209 12.39 45.48 19.89
C ASP A 209 13.90 45.74 19.61
N GLY A 210 14.51 44.99 18.69
CA GLY A 210 15.90 45.18 18.25
C GLY A 210 16.97 44.69 19.24
N CYS A 211 16.60 43.87 20.23
CA CYS A 211 17.52 43.41 21.27
C CYS A 211 18.12 42.03 20.90
N CYS A 212 18.99 42.00 19.88
CA CYS A 212 19.67 40.77 19.47
C CYS A 212 20.96 40.54 20.27
N VAL A 213 20.96 39.57 21.20
CA VAL A 213 22.20 38.90 21.64
C VAL A 213 22.26 37.55 20.92
N SER A 214 22.76 37.54 19.69
CA SER A 214 23.05 36.30 18.96
C SER A 214 24.32 35.67 19.55
N GLY A 215 24.13 34.69 20.44
CA GLY A 215 25.17 33.72 20.78
C GLY A 215 25.16 32.62 19.74
N ASN A 216 25.99 32.72 18.71
CA ASN A 216 26.27 31.63 17.78
C ASN A 216 26.86 30.44 18.55
N LYS A 217 26.05 29.41 18.82
CA LYS A 217 26.56 28.06 19.05
C LYS A 217 26.65 27.34 17.72
N ASN A 218 27.74 27.60 17.00
CA ASN A 218 28.21 26.70 15.98
C ASN A 218 28.87 25.51 16.70
N GLU A 219 28.21 24.35 16.72
CA GLU A 219 28.89 23.10 17.06
C GLU A 219 29.25 22.35 15.78
N THR A 220 30.56 22.18 15.65
CA THR A 220 31.29 21.60 14.53
C THR A 220 31.42 20.09 14.71
N GLU A 221 31.23 19.36 13.60
CA GLU A 221 31.79 18.04 13.20
C GLU A 221 31.88 16.88 14.22
N SER A 222 31.30 15.72 13.85
CA SER A 222 32.00 14.45 14.06
C SER A 222 31.69 13.39 12.97
N ILE A 223 32.76 13.00 12.28
CA ILE A 223 33.19 11.64 11.87
C ILE A 223 32.22 10.74 11.09
N LYS A 224 32.62 10.45 9.85
CA LYS A 224 32.05 9.47 8.91
C LYS A 224 32.08 8.04 9.47
N SER A 225 30.90 7.42 9.56
CA SER A 225 30.72 5.96 9.46
C SER A 225 29.79 5.66 8.28
N ASP A 226 29.92 4.49 7.65
CA ASP A 226 29.10 4.12 6.49
C ASP A 226 27.59 3.97 6.83
N THR A 227 27.23 3.88 8.12
CA THR A 227 25.84 4.03 8.62
C THR A 227 25.33 5.48 8.59
N ALA A 228 26.21 6.47 8.74
CA ALA A 228 25.86 7.90 8.64
C ALA A 228 25.52 8.33 7.20
N ALA A 229 25.93 7.57 6.18
CA ALA A 229 25.58 7.84 4.78
C ALA A 229 24.11 7.52 4.46
N VAL A 230 23.56 6.47 5.09
CA VAL A 230 22.14 6.11 4.97
C VAL A 230 21.28 7.06 5.81
N ASP A 231 21.70 7.37 7.03
CA ASP A 231 21.04 8.36 7.89
C ASP A 231 21.06 9.78 7.32
N SER A 232 22.15 10.20 6.67
CA SER A 232 22.20 11.50 5.96
C SER A 232 21.42 11.50 4.65
N SER A 233 21.25 10.34 4.01
CA SER A 233 20.37 10.21 2.83
C SER A 233 18.89 10.26 3.23
N ILE A 234 18.49 9.61 4.33
CA ILE A 234 17.13 9.69 4.88
C ILE A 234 16.86 11.11 5.41
N LYS A 235 17.79 11.73 6.12
CA LYS A 235 17.67 13.14 6.57
C LYS A 235 17.64 14.16 5.43
N SER A 236 18.31 13.88 4.30
CA SER A 236 18.30 14.80 3.14
C SER A 236 17.05 14.66 2.26
N ILE A 237 16.41 13.48 2.22
CA ILE A 237 15.13 13.29 1.52
C ILE A 237 13.97 13.95 2.30
N PHE A 238 14.07 13.99 3.63
CA PHE A 238 13.04 14.50 4.54
C PHE A 238 13.53 15.67 5.41
N SER A 239 14.32 16.57 4.84
CA SER A 239 14.64 17.81 5.57
C SER A 239 13.35 18.57 5.84
N GLU A 240 13.05 18.82 7.12
CA GLU A 240 11.92 19.65 7.52
C GLU A 240 11.97 20.98 6.77
N ARG A 241 10.81 21.44 6.31
CA ARG A 241 10.73 22.72 5.61
C ARG A 241 11.27 23.82 6.54
N GLY A 242 12.36 24.46 6.14
CA GLY A 242 13.03 25.47 6.96
C GLY A 242 12.37 26.86 6.87
N ASP A 243 11.63 27.12 5.81
CA ASP A 243 10.83 28.32 5.58
C ASP A 243 9.42 28.16 6.16
N LEU A 244 9.32 28.01 7.48
CA LEU A 244 8.03 28.05 8.18
C LEU A 244 7.62 29.50 8.46
N ASP A 245 6.40 29.88 8.09
CA ASP A 245 5.81 31.14 8.52
C ASP A 245 5.39 31.09 9.99
N PHE A 246 4.86 32.22 10.49
CA PHE A 246 4.44 32.32 11.89
C PHE A 246 3.36 31.30 12.29
N VAL A 247 2.38 31.06 11.41
CA VAL A 247 1.25 30.17 11.70
C VAL A 247 1.71 28.71 11.73
N GLU A 248 2.67 28.37 10.89
CA GLU A 248 3.28 27.05 10.82
C GLU A 248 4.23 26.79 12.00
N GLN A 249 5.01 27.80 12.40
CA GLN A 249 5.81 27.73 13.63
C GLN A 249 4.91 27.59 14.86
N LEU A 250 3.77 28.30 14.89
CA LEU A 250 2.78 28.18 15.95
C LEU A 250 2.19 26.77 16.02
N TRP A 251 1.84 26.16 14.88
CA TRP A 251 1.43 24.75 14.82
C TRP A 251 2.47 23.83 15.46
N CYS A 252 3.75 24.00 15.12
CA CYS A 252 4.83 23.18 15.68
C CYS A 252 4.93 23.28 17.21
N LYS A 253 4.47 24.38 17.83
CA LYS A 253 4.40 24.54 19.29
C LYS A 253 3.09 24.05 19.89
N MET A 254 1.99 24.14 19.14
CA MET A 254 0.64 23.81 19.62
C MET A 254 0.23 22.36 19.35
N LYS A 255 1.01 21.59 18.57
CA LYS A 255 0.76 20.15 18.34
C LYS A 255 0.92 19.27 19.59
N SER A 256 1.42 19.82 20.70
CA SER A 256 1.52 19.18 22.01
C SER A 256 0.37 19.52 22.96
N VAL A 257 -0.61 20.34 22.53
CA VAL A 257 -1.78 20.70 23.35
C VAL A 257 -2.54 19.43 23.75
N CYS A 258 -2.85 19.35 25.04
CA CYS A 258 -3.48 18.17 25.64
C CYS A 258 -4.87 18.43 26.22
N SER A 259 -5.35 19.68 26.17
CA SER A 259 -6.69 20.05 26.66
C SER A 259 -7.27 21.26 25.93
N TYR A 260 -8.60 21.35 25.92
CA TYR A 260 -9.31 22.49 25.36
C TYR A 260 -8.97 23.80 26.08
N GLN A 261 -8.75 23.75 27.40
CA GLN A 261 -8.41 24.93 28.19
C GLN A 261 -7.04 25.48 27.80
N GLU A 262 -6.04 24.60 27.66
CA GLU A 262 -4.70 24.98 27.21
C GLU A 262 -4.73 25.58 25.80
N LEU A 263 -5.54 25.02 24.90
CA LEU A 263 -5.77 25.60 23.57
C LEU A 263 -6.29 27.04 23.64
N VAL A 264 -7.33 27.27 24.44
CA VAL A 264 -7.92 28.60 24.62
C VAL A 264 -6.90 29.58 25.20
N GLU A 265 -6.11 29.15 26.18
CA GLU A 265 -5.05 29.98 26.79
C GLU A 265 -3.97 30.37 25.78
N CYS A 266 -3.49 29.42 24.97
CA CYS A 266 -2.52 29.66 23.92
C CYS A 266 -3.05 30.67 22.88
N LEU A 267 -4.26 30.46 22.36
CA LEU A 267 -4.85 31.35 21.36
C LEU A 267 -5.15 32.73 21.94
N THR A 268 -5.60 32.81 23.20
CA THR A 268 -5.81 34.08 23.90
C THR A 268 -4.51 34.87 23.98
N LEU A 269 -3.40 34.20 24.30
CA LEU A 269 -2.09 34.83 24.37
C LEU A 269 -1.65 35.38 23.00
N VAL A 270 -1.78 34.57 21.93
CA VAL A 270 -1.45 34.97 20.56
C VAL A 270 -2.28 36.19 20.13
N ILE A 271 -3.60 36.16 20.34
CA ILE A 271 -4.50 37.26 19.96
C ILE A 271 -4.15 38.54 20.72
N LYS A 272 -3.85 38.45 22.03
CA LYS A 272 -3.41 39.62 22.81
C LYS A 272 -2.13 40.22 22.25
N PHE A 273 -1.13 39.41 21.89
CA PHE A 273 0.11 39.92 21.31
C PHE A 273 -0.14 40.65 19.97
N LEU A 274 -1.08 40.16 19.16
CA LEU A 274 -1.48 40.82 17.91
C LEU A 274 -2.28 42.11 18.15
N GLU A 275 -3.24 42.11 19.07
CA GLU A 275 -4.08 43.27 19.42
C GLU A 275 -3.26 44.44 19.96
N HIS A 276 -2.28 44.16 20.81
CA HIS A 276 -1.39 45.17 21.38
C HIS A 276 -0.28 45.60 20.41
N GLY A 277 -0.17 44.98 19.23
CA GLY A 277 0.87 45.26 18.25
C GLY A 277 2.28 44.89 18.72
N GLU A 278 2.41 43.97 19.68
CA GLU A 278 3.71 43.54 20.23
C GLU A 278 4.50 42.67 19.26
N ILE A 279 3.83 42.13 18.23
CA ILE A 279 4.42 41.36 17.14
C ILE A 279 3.81 41.78 15.80
N GLN A 280 4.62 41.72 14.74
CA GLN A 280 4.17 41.84 13.35
C GLN A 280 4.71 40.62 12.57
N PRO A 281 4.12 39.44 12.81
CA PRO A 281 4.62 38.20 12.22
C PRO A 281 4.45 38.20 10.71
N TRP A 282 5.24 37.43 9.98
CA TRP A 282 5.06 37.22 8.54
C TRP A 282 4.28 35.92 8.28
N ILE A 283 3.43 35.92 7.25
CA ILE A 283 2.61 34.78 6.81
C ILE A 283 2.78 34.54 5.31
N HIS A 284 2.73 33.28 4.87
CA HIS A 284 2.70 32.95 3.45
C HIS A 284 1.41 33.45 2.79
N GLN A 285 1.50 33.77 1.49
CA GLN A 285 0.33 34.11 0.69
C GLN A 285 -0.57 32.88 0.48
N GLY A 286 -1.88 33.10 0.45
CA GLY A 286 -2.87 32.06 0.11
C GLY A 286 -3.51 31.34 1.30
N SER A 287 -3.05 31.55 2.54
CA SER A 287 -3.71 31.02 3.73
C SER A 287 -5.05 31.72 3.99
N SER A 288 -6.12 30.94 4.08
CA SER A 288 -7.49 31.42 4.33
C SER A 288 -7.96 31.21 5.78
N SER A 289 -7.08 30.72 6.66
CA SER A 289 -7.39 30.45 8.06
C SER A 289 -7.88 31.70 8.80
N LEU A 290 -8.69 31.50 9.85
CA LEU A 290 -9.16 32.57 10.70
C LEU A 290 -7.99 33.32 11.34
N LEU A 291 -6.96 32.61 11.80
CA LEU A 291 -5.78 33.24 12.41
C LEU A 291 -4.99 34.08 11.40
N SER A 292 -4.82 33.60 10.16
CA SER A 292 -4.18 34.38 9.10
C SER A 292 -4.93 35.68 8.81
N LYS A 293 -6.27 35.68 8.85
CA LYS A 293 -7.09 36.89 8.70
C LYS A 293 -6.89 37.87 9.86
N LEU A 294 -6.82 37.39 11.09
CA LEU A 294 -6.54 38.24 12.27
C LEU A 294 -5.15 38.87 12.20
N ILE A 295 -4.14 38.13 11.73
CA ILE A 295 -2.79 38.66 11.52
C ILE A 295 -2.80 39.76 10.44
N GLN A 296 -3.50 39.56 9.33
CA GLN A 296 -3.60 40.59 8.28
C GLN A 296 -4.31 41.85 8.80
N GLN A 297 -5.36 41.68 9.60
CA GLN A 297 -6.07 42.78 10.24
C GLN A 297 -5.20 43.54 11.25
N SER A 298 -4.32 42.86 11.98
CA SER A 298 -3.45 43.49 12.98
C SER A 298 -2.47 44.48 12.34
N TYR A 299 -2.00 44.22 11.12
CA TYR A 299 -1.16 45.17 10.36
C TYR A 299 -1.86 46.51 10.09
N HIS A 300 -3.20 46.52 10.07
CA HIS A 300 -4.01 47.71 9.88
C HIS A 300 -4.48 48.34 11.20
N GLY A 301 -4.01 47.84 12.34
CA GLY A 301 -4.26 48.40 13.67
C GLY A 301 -5.67 48.16 14.23
N LYS A 302 -6.44 47.24 13.64
CA LYS A 302 -7.75 46.81 14.15
C LYS A 302 -7.90 45.30 13.99
N VAL A 303 -7.73 44.57 15.08
CA VAL A 303 -8.06 43.14 15.16
C VAL A 303 -9.52 43.00 15.58
N GLU A 304 -10.30 42.20 14.85
CA GLU A 304 -11.68 41.92 15.22
C GLU A 304 -11.74 41.06 16.49
N ALA A 305 -12.69 41.35 17.39
CA ALA A 305 -12.84 40.59 18.62
C ALA A 305 -13.38 39.18 18.30
N VAL A 306 -12.54 38.16 18.46
CA VAL A 306 -12.92 36.76 18.25
C VAL A 306 -13.32 36.12 19.57
N SER A 307 -14.51 35.52 19.61
CA SER A 307 -14.93 34.72 20.76
C SER A 307 -14.29 33.33 20.71
N LEU A 308 -13.37 33.05 21.63
CA LEU A 308 -12.75 31.73 21.81
C LEU A 308 -13.67 30.78 22.60
N SER A 309 -14.91 30.61 22.13
CA SER A 309 -15.91 29.72 22.72
C SER A 309 -16.41 28.67 21.74
N GLY A 310 -16.94 27.56 22.27
CA GLY A 310 -17.45 26.44 21.47
C GLY A 310 -16.36 25.76 20.64
N ILE A 311 -16.64 25.51 19.36
CA ILE A 311 -15.72 24.81 18.46
C ILE A 311 -14.66 25.72 17.82
N THR A 312 -14.76 27.04 18.02
CA THR A 312 -13.90 28.04 17.35
C THR A 312 -12.40 27.80 17.60
N PRO A 313 -11.94 27.53 18.85
CA PRO A 313 -10.52 27.28 19.10
C PRO A 313 -10.00 26.03 18.36
N ILE A 314 -10.81 24.96 18.32
CA ILE A 314 -10.48 23.70 17.63
C ILE A 314 -10.39 23.95 16.12
N GLN A 315 -11.34 24.72 15.57
CA GLN A 315 -11.33 25.08 14.16
C GLN A 315 -10.07 25.86 13.79
N MET A 316 -9.69 26.86 14.60
CA MET A 316 -8.48 27.64 14.37
C MET A 316 -7.24 26.74 14.36
N LEU A 317 -7.10 25.83 15.33
CA LEU A 317 -5.96 24.91 15.39
C LEU A 317 -5.93 23.93 14.20
N LEU A 318 -7.10 23.43 13.80
CA LEU A 318 -7.23 22.51 12.67
C LEU A 318 -6.84 23.19 11.35
N GLU A 319 -7.29 24.43 11.12
CA GLU A 319 -6.95 25.19 9.91
C GLU A 319 -5.45 25.42 9.78
N ILE A 320 -4.76 25.79 10.86
CA ILE A 320 -3.31 26.05 10.81
C ILE A 320 -2.50 24.78 10.59
N GLY A 321 -2.93 23.65 11.18
CA GLY A 321 -2.28 22.37 10.96
C GLY A 321 -2.50 21.83 9.56
N LEU A 322 -3.69 22.03 8.98
CA LEU A 322 -3.99 21.70 7.59
C LEU A 322 -3.10 22.50 6.63
N ASP A 323 -2.97 23.81 6.84
CA ASP A 323 -2.12 24.67 6.01
C ASP A 323 -0.66 24.19 6.03
N LYS A 324 -0.12 23.93 7.22
CA LYS A 324 1.24 23.42 7.41
C LYS A 324 1.44 22.08 6.69
N MET A 325 0.60 21.09 7.01
CA MET A 325 0.72 19.74 6.48
C MET A 325 0.58 19.70 4.96
N LYS A 326 -0.40 20.40 4.38
CA LYS A 326 -0.54 20.48 2.92
C LYS A 326 0.72 21.02 2.25
N LYS A 327 1.30 22.09 2.79
CA LYS A 327 2.54 22.66 2.24
C LYS A 327 3.74 21.72 2.43
N ASP A 328 3.80 20.94 3.50
CA ASP A 328 4.84 19.92 3.68
C ASP A 328 4.75 18.83 2.62
N TYR A 329 3.56 18.26 2.40
CA TYR A 329 3.36 17.25 1.36
C TYR A 329 3.63 17.82 -0.04
N VAL A 330 3.17 19.05 -0.32
CA VAL A 330 3.47 19.74 -1.58
C VAL A 330 4.98 19.93 -1.76
N SER A 331 5.67 20.41 -0.73
CA SER A 331 7.12 20.60 -0.74
C SER A 331 7.86 19.29 -1.00
N PHE A 332 7.42 18.19 -0.40
CA PHE A 332 7.98 16.88 -0.66
C PHE A 332 7.74 16.42 -2.10
N PHE A 333 6.47 16.32 -2.54
CA PHE A 333 6.15 15.73 -3.84
C PHE A 333 6.64 16.58 -5.02
N ILE A 334 6.62 17.92 -4.90
CA ILE A 334 7.15 18.82 -5.92
C ILE A 334 8.68 18.90 -5.82
N GLY A 335 9.25 18.98 -4.61
CA GLY A 335 10.70 19.07 -4.41
C GLY A 335 11.45 17.82 -4.85
N GLN A 336 10.81 16.65 -4.76
CA GLN A 336 11.32 15.39 -5.31
C GLN A 336 10.95 15.18 -6.79
N GLU A 337 10.36 16.17 -7.45
CA GLU A 337 9.92 16.12 -8.85
C GLU A 337 9.00 14.94 -9.17
N LEU A 338 8.21 14.48 -8.19
CA LEU A 338 7.32 13.32 -8.32
C LEU A 338 5.97 13.69 -8.95
N THR A 339 5.59 14.97 -8.87
CA THR A 339 4.34 15.49 -9.43
C THR A 339 4.39 17.03 -9.58
N THR A 340 3.29 17.61 -10.05
CA THR A 340 3.09 19.07 -10.11
C THR A 340 1.90 19.49 -9.25
N LEU A 341 1.83 20.79 -8.94
CA LEU A 341 0.71 21.36 -8.16
C LEU A 341 -0.65 21.09 -8.81
N ILE A 342 -0.72 21.02 -10.15
CA ILE A 342 -1.97 20.73 -10.89
C ILE A 342 -2.54 19.37 -10.51
N TYR A 343 -1.68 18.36 -10.32
CA TYR A 343 -2.12 17.02 -9.93
C TYR A 343 -2.40 16.92 -8.41
N LEU A 344 -1.81 17.80 -7.61
CA LEU A 344 -2.05 17.88 -6.16
C LEU A 344 -3.29 18.72 -5.80
N ASP A 345 -3.82 19.52 -6.72
CA ASP A 345 -4.94 20.44 -6.50
C ASP A 345 -6.12 19.80 -5.77
N TYR A 346 -6.53 18.60 -6.20
CA TYR A 346 -7.59 17.83 -5.53
C TYR A 346 -7.31 17.67 -4.03
N PHE A 347 -6.08 17.31 -3.67
CA PHE A 347 -5.71 16.98 -2.30
C PHE A 347 -5.50 18.21 -1.41
N VAL A 348 -5.08 19.34 -1.99
CA VAL A 348 -4.77 20.57 -1.25
C VAL A 348 -5.91 21.59 -1.24
N SER A 349 -6.91 21.43 -2.11
CA SER A 349 -8.05 22.34 -2.24
C SER A 349 -8.73 22.64 -0.90
N THR A 350 -9.04 23.91 -0.69
CA THR A 350 -9.78 24.44 0.47
C THR A 350 -11.27 24.64 0.16
N SER A 351 -11.75 24.21 -1.01
CA SER A 351 -13.15 24.39 -1.43
C SER A 351 -14.14 23.45 -0.76
N VAL A 352 -13.65 22.48 0.01
CA VAL A 352 -14.43 21.46 0.74
C VAL A 352 -14.33 21.71 2.24
N ASP A 353 -15.18 21.06 3.02
CA ASP A 353 -15.16 21.18 4.48
C ASP A 353 -13.84 20.67 5.10
N LEU A 354 -13.55 21.11 6.33
CA LEU A 354 -12.28 20.81 6.99
C LEU A 354 -12.08 19.31 7.22
N GLN A 355 -13.15 18.56 7.48
CA GLN A 355 -13.08 17.12 7.68
C GLN A 355 -12.64 16.43 6.40
N GLU A 356 -13.27 16.74 5.26
CA GLU A 356 -12.83 16.23 3.95
C GLU A 356 -11.40 16.66 3.61
N GLN A 357 -10.99 17.89 3.96
CA GLN A 357 -9.59 18.32 3.78
C GLN A 357 -8.61 17.43 4.57
N VAL A 358 -8.93 17.05 5.81
CA VAL A 358 -8.10 16.15 6.61
C VAL A 358 -8.02 14.76 5.98
N HIS A 359 -9.13 14.20 5.50
CA HIS A 359 -9.12 12.90 4.81
C HIS A 359 -8.27 12.92 3.53
N ARG A 360 -8.26 14.04 2.80
CA ARG A 360 -7.38 14.20 1.63
C ARG A 360 -5.90 14.30 2.01
N VAL A 361 -5.59 14.97 3.10
CA VAL A 361 -4.23 15.00 3.67
C VAL A 361 -3.81 13.61 4.16
N GLN A 362 -4.74 12.81 4.72
CA GLN A 362 -4.48 11.42 5.08
C GLN A 362 -4.11 10.57 3.85
N LYS A 363 -4.78 10.76 2.71
CA LYS A 363 -4.40 10.14 1.43
C LYS A 363 -2.99 10.54 0.99
N LEU A 364 -2.62 11.82 1.10
CA LEU A 364 -1.26 12.28 0.80
C LEU A 364 -0.22 11.64 1.72
N HIS A 365 -0.55 11.47 2.99
CA HIS A 365 0.33 10.81 3.96
C HIS A 365 0.56 9.34 3.61
N HIS A 366 -0.51 8.60 3.30
CA HIS A 366 -0.37 7.19 2.91
C HIS A 366 0.46 7.04 1.63
N MET A 367 0.27 7.93 0.66
CA MET A 367 1.15 7.98 -0.52
C MET A 367 2.62 8.25 -0.16
N LEU A 368 2.86 9.17 0.77
CA LEU A 368 4.19 9.47 1.28
C LEU A 368 4.82 8.22 1.88
N GLU A 369 4.12 7.49 2.75
CA GLU A 369 4.60 6.25 3.35
C GLU A 369 4.96 5.19 2.29
N ILE A 370 4.14 5.03 1.25
CA ILE A 370 4.45 4.13 0.13
C ILE A 370 5.78 4.56 -0.54
N MET A 371 5.95 5.85 -0.84
CA MET A 371 7.18 6.35 -1.48
C MET A 371 8.40 6.13 -0.58
N VAL A 372 8.29 6.51 0.68
CA VAL A 372 9.34 6.39 1.70
C VAL A 372 9.77 4.93 1.84
N SER A 373 8.81 4.02 2.01
CA SER A 373 9.08 2.60 2.16
C SER A 373 9.79 2.03 0.93
N CYS A 374 9.36 2.41 -0.28
CA CYS A 374 10.06 2.01 -1.52
C CYS A 374 11.48 2.59 -1.60
N THR A 375 11.69 3.82 -1.16
CA THR A 375 13.02 4.45 -1.16
C THR A 375 13.95 3.82 -0.13
N VAL A 376 13.49 3.64 1.11
CA VAL A 376 14.32 3.11 2.20
C VAL A 376 14.62 1.63 1.98
N LEU A 377 13.60 0.85 1.63
CA LEU A 377 13.71 -0.60 1.62
C LEU A 377 14.24 -1.13 0.27
N LEU A 378 13.73 -0.58 -0.84
CA LEU A 378 14.09 -1.03 -2.20
C LEU A 378 15.15 -0.14 -2.86
N GLN A 379 15.54 0.99 -2.26
CA GLN A 379 16.49 1.95 -2.84
C GLN A 379 15.99 2.49 -4.18
N PHE A 380 14.68 2.66 -4.32
CA PHE A 380 14.09 3.18 -5.54
C PHE A 380 14.50 4.63 -5.79
N LYS A 381 14.86 4.89 -7.04
CA LYS A 381 15.15 6.21 -7.58
C LYS A 381 13.92 6.81 -8.24
N HIS A 382 14.04 8.08 -8.63
CA HIS A 382 13.00 8.86 -9.30
C HIS A 382 12.29 8.09 -10.45
N GLU A 383 13.05 7.38 -11.28
CA GLU A 383 12.52 6.60 -12.42
C GLU A 383 11.41 5.59 -12.04
N ASN A 384 11.42 5.07 -10.81
CA ASN A 384 10.42 4.13 -10.30
C ASN A 384 9.40 4.83 -9.38
N LEU A 385 9.84 5.83 -8.61
CA LEU A 385 8.97 6.57 -7.69
C LEU A 385 7.95 7.45 -8.42
N PHE A 386 8.34 8.06 -9.54
CA PHE A 386 7.46 8.90 -10.34
C PHE A 386 6.22 8.14 -10.86
N PRO A 387 6.34 7.04 -11.63
CA PRO A 387 5.18 6.30 -12.13
C PRO A 387 4.32 5.70 -11.01
N LEU A 388 4.94 5.30 -9.89
CA LEU A 388 4.22 4.85 -8.71
C LEU A 388 3.38 5.97 -8.10
N THR A 389 3.97 7.17 -7.91
CA THR A 389 3.26 8.36 -7.42
C THR A 389 2.07 8.69 -8.31
N GLN A 390 2.23 8.65 -9.64
CA GLN A 390 1.15 8.92 -10.58
C GLN A 390 0.01 7.89 -10.48
N THR A 391 0.34 6.62 -10.24
CA THR A 391 -0.65 5.55 -10.02
C THR A 391 -1.43 5.80 -8.73
N CYS A 392 -0.75 6.15 -7.63
CA CYS A 392 -1.42 6.46 -6.36
C CYS A 392 -2.29 7.72 -6.45
N LEU A 393 -1.79 8.79 -7.10
CA LEU A 393 -2.55 10.04 -7.32
C LEU A 393 -3.86 9.76 -8.05
N LYS A 394 -3.80 8.98 -9.13
CA LYS A 394 -4.99 8.60 -9.91
C LYS A 394 -5.98 7.81 -9.06
N TYR A 395 -5.49 6.81 -8.33
CA TYR A 395 -6.33 5.98 -7.48
C TYR A 395 -7.03 6.80 -6.39
N TYR A 396 -6.27 7.57 -5.59
CA TYR A 396 -6.83 8.29 -4.45
C TYR A 396 -7.68 9.50 -4.80
N LYS A 397 -7.59 9.99 -6.04
CA LYS A 397 -8.53 10.99 -6.56
C LYS A 397 -9.94 10.41 -6.75
N GLU A 398 -10.04 9.14 -7.11
CA GLU A 398 -11.31 8.49 -7.49
C GLU A 398 -11.85 7.55 -6.40
N ASN A 399 -11.00 7.11 -5.47
CA ASN A 399 -11.32 6.07 -4.49
C ASN A 399 -11.13 6.59 -3.04
N PRO A 400 -11.84 6.01 -2.06
CA PRO A 400 -11.57 6.28 -0.64
C PRO A 400 -10.17 5.77 -0.24
N LEU A 401 -9.73 6.16 0.96
CA LEU A 401 -8.53 5.57 1.54
C LEU A 401 -8.75 4.07 1.76
N ASN A 402 -7.85 3.24 1.26
CA ASN A 402 -7.88 1.80 1.43
C ASN A 402 -6.45 1.27 1.54
N GLU A 403 -6.01 1.02 2.76
CA GLU A 403 -4.66 0.53 3.06
C GLU A 403 -4.42 -0.90 2.55
N LYS A 404 -5.50 -1.66 2.30
CA LYS A 404 -5.41 -3.00 1.67
C LYS A 404 -5.28 -2.95 0.15
N GLN A 405 -5.28 -1.75 -0.45
CA GLN A 405 -5.05 -1.60 -1.88
C GLN A 405 -3.63 -2.02 -2.24
N VAL A 406 -3.51 -2.93 -3.20
CA VAL A 406 -2.22 -3.33 -3.78
C VAL A 406 -1.93 -2.44 -4.98
N PHE A 407 -0.83 -1.67 -4.90
CA PHE A 407 -0.32 -0.90 -6.03
C PHE A 407 0.67 -1.75 -6.82
N GLN A 408 0.48 -1.80 -8.14
CA GLN A 408 1.31 -2.59 -9.04
C GLN A 408 2.23 -1.69 -9.85
N LEU A 409 3.53 -1.97 -9.83
CA LEU A 409 4.54 -1.24 -10.59
C LEU A 409 5.38 -2.22 -11.44
N PRO A 410 5.35 -2.11 -12.78
CA PRO A 410 6.26 -2.85 -13.63
C PRO A 410 7.69 -2.39 -13.39
N ILE A 411 8.58 -3.32 -13.07
CA ILE A 411 9.99 -3.03 -12.77
C ILE A 411 10.93 -3.94 -13.56
N ARG A 412 12.19 -3.53 -13.69
CA ARG A 412 13.25 -4.41 -14.21
C ARG A 412 13.67 -5.40 -13.11
N PRO A 413 13.77 -6.71 -13.37
CA PRO A 413 14.20 -7.70 -12.38
C PRO A 413 15.56 -7.37 -11.75
N ALA A 414 16.45 -6.71 -12.50
CA ALA A 414 17.76 -6.27 -12.01
C ALA A 414 17.70 -5.39 -10.74
N LEU A 415 16.62 -4.61 -10.55
CA LEU A 415 16.43 -3.74 -9.39
C LEU A 415 16.23 -4.52 -8.08
N VAL A 416 15.56 -5.67 -8.17
CA VAL A 416 15.23 -6.51 -7.01
C VAL A 416 16.03 -7.81 -6.97
N LYS A 417 17.03 -7.95 -7.85
CA LYS A 417 17.89 -9.13 -7.96
C LYS A 417 18.49 -9.55 -6.62
N LYS A 418 18.92 -8.58 -5.81
CA LYS A 418 19.53 -8.81 -4.49
C LYS A 418 18.61 -9.58 -3.53
N PHE A 419 17.30 -9.47 -3.71
CA PHE A 419 16.31 -10.09 -2.83
C PHE A 419 15.95 -11.51 -3.25
N TYR A 420 15.98 -11.84 -4.55
CA TYR A 420 15.54 -13.16 -5.02
C TYR A 420 16.67 -14.09 -5.48
N GLN A 421 17.90 -13.59 -5.70
CA GLN A 421 18.97 -14.39 -6.31
C GLN A 421 19.42 -15.57 -5.44
N ASN A 422 19.33 -15.44 -4.11
CA ASN A 422 19.74 -16.45 -3.14
C ASN A 422 18.60 -16.90 -2.23
N ASP A 423 17.36 -16.47 -2.52
CA ASP A 423 16.19 -16.77 -1.70
C ASP A 423 15.24 -17.72 -2.40
N HIS A 424 14.44 -18.42 -1.61
CA HIS A 424 13.40 -19.31 -2.11
C HIS A 424 12.11 -18.54 -2.33
N PRO A 425 11.47 -18.68 -3.51
CA PRO A 425 10.20 -18.02 -3.77
C PRO A 425 9.12 -18.53 -2.81
N GLU A 426 8.21 -17.63 -2.42
CA GLU A 426 6.99 -17.99 -1.68
C GLU A 426 6.09 -18.88 -2.54
N MET A 427 6.05 -18.60 -3.83
CA MET A 427 5.38 -19.41 -4.84
C MET A 427 6.22 -19.49 -6.10
N TRP A 428 6.41 -20.70 -6.63
CA TRP A 428 7.01 -20.92 -7.94
C TRP A 428 6.09 -21.79 -8.78
N LYS A 429 5.92 -21.45 -10.05
CA LYS A 429 4.98 -22.11 -10.94
C LYS A 429 5.56 -22.22 -12.34
N VAL A 430 5.31 -23.36 -12.99
CA VAL A 430 5.55 -23.55 -14.42
C VAL A 430 4.25 -23.95 -15.10
N ASP A 431 3.96 -23.21 -16.16
CA ASP A 431 2.87 -23.47 -17.08
C ASP A 431 3.47 -24.16 -18.33
N ILE A 432 3.00 -25.35 -18.65
CA ILE A 432 3.30 -26.08 -19.89
C ILE A 432 2.07 -25.99 -20.78
N THR A 433 2.24 -25.40 -21.96
CA THR A 433 1.15 -25.24 -22.92
C THR A 433 1.47 -25.91 -24.25
N SER A 434 0.43 -26.40 -24.92
CA SER A 434 0.49 -26.85 -26.31
C SER A 434 -0.80 -26.47 -27.04
N GLY A 435 -0.73 -26.41 -28.37
CA GLY A 435 -1.83 -25.93 -29.21
C GLY A 435 -1.86 -24.40 -29.35
N HIS A 436 -2.95 -23.88 -29.92
CA HIS A 436 -3.17 -22.45 -30.10
C HIS A 436 -4.67 -22.13 -30.08
N GLY A 437 -5.04 -21.00 -29.50
CA GLY A 437 -6.44 -20.54 -29.42
C GLY A 437 -7.33 -21.53 -28.67
N GLN A 438 -8.44 -21.94 -29.28
CA GLN A 438 -9.43 -22.83 -28.65
C GLN A 438 -8.97 -24.28 -28.45
N LYS A 439 -7.81 -24.66 -29.02
CA LYS A 439 -7.15 -25.96 -28.80
C LYS A 439 -5.95 -25.84 -27.85
N GLU A 440 -5.74 -24.66 -27.26
CA GLU A 440 -4.69 -24.49 -26.28
C GLU A 440 -5.05 -25.30 -25.02
N VAL A 441 -4.12 -26.15 -24.61
CA VAL A 441 -4.21 -26.96 -23.40
C VAL A 441 -3.03 -26.63 -22.50
N LYS A 442 -3.29 -26.63 -21.20
CA LYS A 442 -2.34 -26.19 -20.17
C LYS A 442 -2.23 -27.21 -19.06
N THR A 443 -1.00 -27.52 -18.68
CA THR A 443 -0.66 -28.19 -17.42
C THR A 443 0.16 -27.22 -16.57
N THR A 444 -0.27 -27.01 -15.34
CA THR A 444 0.38 -26.12 -14.38
C THR A 444 0.94 -26.94 -13.25
N TRP A 445 2.21 -26.74 -12.94
CA TRP A 445 2.82 -27.27 -11.73
C TRP A 445 3.27 -26.10 -10.86
N GLN A 446 2.90 -26.13 -9.59
CA GLN A 446 3.16 -25.05 -8.63
C GLN A 446 3.71 -25.65 -7.34
N VAL A 447 4.66 -24.94 -6.75
CA VAL A 447 5.11 -25.14 -5.37
C VAL A 447 4.93 -23.84 -4.59
N SER A 448 4.41 -23.92 -3.37
CA SER A 448 4.22 -22.75 -2.51
C SER A 448 4.53 -23.06 -1.05
N ALA A 449 4.99 -22.06 -0.30
CA ALA A 449 5.23 -22.16 1.15
C ALA A 449 3.93 -22.11 1.96
N LYS A 450 2.89 -21.46 1.41
CA LYS A 450 1.54 -21.40 1.98
C LYS A 450 0.60 -22.36 1.24
N PRO A 451 -0.47 -22.85 1.90
CA PRO A 451 -1.45 -23.71 1.25
C PRO A 451 -2.09 -22.95 0.08
N PRO A 452 -2.08 -23.51 -1.14
CA PRO A 452 -2.60 -22.82 -2.33
C PRO A 452 -4.13 -22.74 -2.34
N VAL A 453 -4.81 -23.41 -1.41
CA VAL A 453 -6.26 -23.51 -1.34
C VAL A 453 -6.72 -23.32 0.10
N GLU A 454 -7.56 -22.30 0.34
CA GLU A 454 -8.04 -21.91 1.69
C GLU A 454 -8.78 -23.02 2.44
N HIS A 455 -9.51 -23.89 1.72
CA HIS A 455 -10.31 -24.97 2.31
C HIS A 455 -9.53 -26.26 2.55
N MET A 456 -8.21 -26.25 2.36
CA MET A 456 -7.35 -27.38 2.71
C MET A 456 -7.31 -27.53 4.25
N PRO A 457 -7.59 -28.72 4.81
CA PRO A 457 -7.61 -28.90 6.26
C PRO A 457 -6.21 -28.68 6.85
N SER A 458 -6.10 -27.77 7.81
CA SER A 458 -4.87 -27.40 8.53
C SER A 458 -4.31 -28.52 9.43
N ASN A 459 -4.96 -29.68 9.50
CA ASN A 459 -4.57 -30.80 10.35
C ASN A 459 -3.26 -31.51 9.94
N ASN A 460 -2.71 -31.24 8.75
CA ASN A 460 -1.39 -31.75 8.35
C ASN A 460 -0.21 -30.89 8.89
N ILE A 461 -0.48 -29.83 9.66
CA ILE A 461 0.54 -28.91 10.21
C ILE A 461 1.06 -29.37 11.59
N VAL A 462 0.62 -30.51 12.12
CA VAL A 462 0.94 -30.90 13.51
C VAL A 462 2.21 -31.76 13.63
N ASN A 463 3.18 -31.16 14.31
CA ASN A 463 4.30 -31.74 15.07
C ASN A 463 5.56 -32.21 14.33
N GLY A 464 6.53 -31.31 14.27
CA GLY A 464 7.96 -31.63 14.24
C GLY A 464 8.78 -30.43 14.64
N SER A 465 9.48 -30.51 15.77
CA SER A 465 10.43 -29.51 16.29
C SER A 465 11.71 -29.44 15.44
N SER A 466 11.57 -29.17 14.14
CA SER A 466 12.67 -29.00 13.19
C SER A 466 12.34 -27.83 12.27
N GLU A 467 13.27 -26.89 12.14
CA GLU A 467 13.21 -25.63 11.38
C GLU A 467 13.06 -25.80 9.84
N GLU A 468 12.53 -26.92 9.35
CA GLU A 468 12.39 -27.19 7.92
C GLU A 468 10.99 -26.84 7.40
N ARG A 469 10.92 -25.85 6.50
CA ARG A 469 9.68 -25.39 5.86
C ARG A 469 9.01 -26.52 5.07
N MET A 470 7.76 -26.84 5.39
CA MET A 470 6.90 -27.67 4.52
C MET A 470 6.52 -26.89 3.25
N TYR A 471 6.49 -27.57 2.11
CA TYR A 471 6.02 -27.02 0.84
C TYR A 471 4.74 -27.72 0.40
N PHE A 472 3.86 -26.97 -0.26
CA PHE A 472 2.67 -27.47 -0.92
C PHE A 472 2.92 -27.56 -2.41
N VAL A 473 2.70 -28.73 -3.00
CA VAL A 473 2.82 -28.95 -4.44
C VAL A 473 1.44 -29.10 -5.02
N ALA A 474 1.06 -28.18 -5.91
CA ALA A 474 -0.20 -28.24 -6.64
C ALA A 474 0.04 -28.53 -8.12
N MET A 475 -0.78 -29.42 -8.67
CA MET A 475 -0.80 -29.74 -10.09
C MET A 475 -2.19 -29.47 -10.64
N ALA A 476 -2.30 -28.55 -11.60
CA ALA A 476 -3.52 -28.29 -12.33
C ALA A 476 -3.39 -28.80 -13.76
N GLU A 477 -4.22 -29.75 -14.13
CA GLU A 477 -4.25 -30.32 -15.48
C GLU A 477 -5.58 -30.02 -16.15
N CYS A 478 -5.57 -29.98 -17.48
CA CYS A 478 -6.81 -29.91 -18.25
C CYS A 478 -6.99 -31.13 -19.15
N SER A 479 -8.20 -31.32 -19.67
CA SER A 479 -8.55 -32.32 -20.68
C SER A 479 -9.72 -31.81 -21.50
N GLN A 480 -9.57 -31.77 -22.82
CA GLN A 480 -10.60 -31.25 -23.72
C GLN A 480 -11.39 -32.40 -24.34
N VAL A 481 -12.72 -32.26 -24.34
CA VAL A 481 -13.66 -33.17 -25.00
C VAL A 481 -14.45 -32.35 -26.00
N HIS A 482 -14.36 -32.70 -27.28
CA HIS A 482 -15.14 -32.05 -28.34
C HIS A 482 -16.48 -32.75 -28.53
N PHE A 483 -17.53 -31.95 -28.73
CA PHE A 483 -18.83 -32.45 -29.13
C PHE A 483 -18.78 -32.70 -30.64
N THR A 484 -18.59 -33.96 -31.02
CA THR A 484 -18.59 -34.43 -32.42
C THR A 484 -19.99 -34.62 -32.95
#